data_AF-A0A6J4Q7D9-F1
#
_entry.id   AF-A0A6J4Q7D9-F1
#
_cell.length_a   1.000
_cell.length_b   1.000
_cell.length_c   1.000
_cell.angle_alpha   90.00
_cell.angle_beta   90.00
_cell.angle_gamma   90.00
#
_symmetry.space_group_name_H-M   'P 1'
#
loop_
_entity.id
_entity.type
_entity.pdbx_description
1 polymer ?
#
loop_
_entity_poly.entity_id
_entity_poly.type
_entity_poly.pdbx_seq_one_letter_code
_entity_poly.pdbx_strand_id
1 'polypeptide(L)' 'MMKGFQGKMCPRCHHAQMKRWTDLSGDEKFLAERLPMSFEFSAEERKKHLFCPRCWFEDIDRTTQTV' A
#
# COMPACT_ATOMS: atom_id res chain seq x y z
N MET A 1 18.70 -12.32 8.03
CA MET A 1 17.68 -12.98 7.19
C MET A 1 16.81 -11.89 6.56
N MET A 2 17.10 -11.46 5.33
CA MET A 2 16.29 -10.44 4.65
C MET A 2 15.14 -11.16 3.94
N LYS A 3 13.93 -11.10 4.51
CA LYS A 3 12.73 -11.54 3.82
C LYS A 3 12.46 -10.56 2.68
N GLY A 4 13.02 -10.84 1.51
CA GLY A 4 12.68 -10.14 0.27
C GLY A 4 11.25 -10.50 -0.10
N PHE A 5 10.28 -9.73 0.39
CA PHE A 5 8.91 -9.81 -0.09
C PHE A 5 8.96 -9.43 -1.58
N GLN A 6 8.66 -10.36 -2.49
CA GLN A 6 8.49 -10.06 -3.92
C GLN A 6 7.20 -9.27 -4.09
N GLY A 7 7.19 -8.01 -3.63
CA GLY A 7 6.07 -7.10 -3.76
C GLY A 7 5.93 -6.64 -5.20
N LYS A 8 4.68 -6.40 -5.64
CA LYS A 8 4.42 -5.79 -6.94
C LYS A 8 5.09 -4.43 -7.04
N MET A 9 5.68 -4.12 -8.20
CA MET A 9 6.22 -2.78 -8.44
C MET A 9 5.08 -1.77 -8.45
N CYS A 10 5.32 -0.58 -7.90
CA CYS A 10 4.32 0.47 -7.92
C CYS A 10 3.99 0.86 -9.37
N PRO A 11 2.73 0.77 -9.81
CA PRO A 11 2.34 1.11 -11.18
C PRO A 11 2.39 2.62 -11.45
N ARG A 12 2.43 3.46 -10.40
CA ARG A 12 2.50 4.92 -10.52
C ARG A 12 3.92 5.42 -10.68
N CYS A 13 4.85 4.95 -9.84
CA CYS A 13 6.22 5.44 -9.86
C CYS A 13 7.20 4.46 -10.50
N HIS A 14 6.96 3.15 -10.53
CA HIS A 14 7.88 2.12 -11.05
C HIS A 14 9.27 2.09 -10.38
N HIS A 15 9.44 2.70 -9.21
CA HIS A 15 10.74 2.79 -8.53
C HIS A 15 10.81 2.04 -7.20
N ALA A 16 9.66 1.68 -6.62
CA ALA A 16 9.60 1.01 -5.33
C ALA A 16 8.58 -0.13 -5.39
N GLN A 17 8.89 -1.23 -4.71
CA GLN A 17 7.94 -2.29 -4.45
C GLN A 17 6.87 -1.80 -3.48
N MET A 18 5.64 -2.19 -3.75
CA MET A 18 4.52 -1.90 -2.86
C MET A 18 4.59 -2.80 -1.63
N LYS A 19 4.32 -2.22 -0.46
CA LYS A 19 4.36 -2.88 0.84
C LYS A 19 2.94 -3.07 1.37
N ARG A 20 2.71 -4.15 2.13
CA ARG A 20 1.47 -4.28 2.92
C ARG A 20 1.56 -3.39 4.13
N TRP A 21 0.40 -3.09 4.73
CA TRP A 21 0.33 -2.35 5.99
C TRP A 21 1.25 -2.91 7.09
N THR A 22 1.36 -4.24 7.19
CA THR A 22 2.21 -4.93 8.17
C THR A 22 3.70 -4.67 7.97
N ASP A 23 4.12 -4.39 6.73
CA ASP A 23 5.51 -4.16 6.34
C ASP A 23 5.89 -2.67 6.34
N LEU A 24 4.92 -1.79 6.64
CA LEU A 24 5.18 -0.37 6.87
C LEU A 24 5.76 -0.15 8.27
N SER A 25 6.78 0.69 8.35
CA SER A 25 7.31 1.28 9.58
C SER A 25 6.28 2.22 10.23
N GLY A 26 6.54 2.65 11.47
CA GLY A 26 5.65 3.56 12.21
C GLY A 26 5.39 4.87 11.46
N ASP A 27 6.45 5.50 10.95
CA ASP A 27 6.34 6.73 10.16
C ASP A 27 5.58 6.50 8.85
N GLU A 28 5.84 5.36 8.21
CA GLU A 28 5.14 4.99 6.98
C GLU A 28 3.64 4.76 7.22
N LYS A 29 3.25 4.17 8.35
CA LYS A 29 1.84 4.01 8.74
C LYS A 29 1.18 5.35 9.00
N PHE A 30 1.85 6.24 9.74
CA PHE A 30 1.34 7.60 9.99
C PHE A 30 1.07 8.36 8.68
N LEU A 31 1.96 8.24 7.69
CA LEU A 31 1.76 8.84 6.37
C LEU A 31 0.61 8.17 5.61
N ALA A 32 0.51 6.83 5.67
CA ALA A 32 -0.58 6.10 5.06
C ALA A 32 -1.93 6.49 5.67
N GLU A 33 -2.07 6.68 6.98
CA GLU A 33 -3.31 7.13 7.64
C GLU A 33 -3.86 8.46 7.11
N ARG A 34 -2.98 9.30 6.56
CA ARG A 34 -3.33 10.62 6.03
C ARG A 34 -3.68 10.63 4.54
N LEU A 35 -3.61 9.48 3.87
CA LEU A 35 -3.97 9.39 2.46
C LEU A 35 -5.49 9.52 2.25
N PRO A 36 -5.94 10.06 1.10
CA PRO A 36 -7.36 10.29 0.85
C PRO A 36 -8.26 9.04 1.02
N MET A 37 -7.74 7.85 0.72
CA MET A 37 -8.48 6.59 0.89
C MET A 37 -8.72 6.21 2.35
N SER A 38 -8.10 6.90 3.33
CA SER A 38 -8.46 6.76 4.75
C SER A 38 -9.85 7.24 5.07
N PHE A 39 -10.44 8.09 4.22
CA PHE A 39 -11.82 8.54 4.33
C PHE A 39 -12.81 7.57 3.66
N GLU A 40 -12.35 6.77 2.71
CA GLU A 40 -13.19 5.84 1.93
C GLU A 40 -13.20 4.42 2.49
N PHE A 41 -12.13 4.01 3.18
CA PHE A 41 -11.96 2.66 3.71
C PHE A 41 -11.64 2.67 5.19
N SER A 42 -12.23 1.74 5.93
CA SER A 42 -11.91 1.53 7.34
C SER A 42 -10.45 1.08 7.52
N ALA A 43 -9.88 1.30 8.70
CA ALA A 43 -8.52 0.87 9.01
C ALA A 43 -8.28 -0.63 8.80
N GLU A 44 -9.32 -1.46 8.96
CA GLU A 44 -9.24 -2.91 8.71
C GLU A 44 -9.22 -3.25 7.22
N GLU A 45 -9.99 -2.54 6.39
CA GLU A 45 -9.94 -2.70 4.93
C GLU A 45 -8.58 -2.28 4.38
N ARG A 46 -8.03 -1.16 4.88
CA ARG A 46 -6.73 -0.64 4.46
C ARG A 46 -5.56 -1.55 4.79
N LYS A 47 -5.68 -2.43 5.79
CA LYS A 47 -4.68 -3.48 6.04
C LYS A 47 -4.53 -4.46 4.88
N LYS A 48 -5.55 -4.59 4.02
CA LYS A 48 -5.53 -5.44 2.82
C LYS A 48 -4.92 -4.74 1.62
N HIS A 49 -4.77 -3.40 1.66
CA HIS A 49 -4.23 -2.62 0.57
C HIS A 49 -2.69 -2.69 0.52
N LEU A 50 -2.16 -2.31 -0.62
CA LEU A 50 -0.72 -2.17 -0.84
C LEU A 50 -0.37 -0.68 -0.97
N PHE A 51 0.76 -0.29 -0.39
CA PHE A 51 1.20 1.09 -0.29
C PHE A 51 2.58 1.24 -0.92
N CYS A 52 2.74 2.23 -1.78
CA CYS A 52 4.06 2.61 -2.27
C CYS A 52 4.76 3.49 -1.21
N PRO A 53 5.91 3.08 -0.65
CA PRO A 53 6.60 3.88 0.37
C PRO A 53 7.25 5.17 -0.20
N ARG A 54 7.30 5.31 -1.53
CA ARG A 54 7.90 6.47 -2.21
C ARG A 54 6.88 7.53 -2.59
N CYS A 55 5.81 7.13 -3.28
CA CYS A 55 4.83 8.06 -3.85
C CYS A 55 3.45 7.97 -3.17
N TRP A 56 3.34 7.13 -2.15
CA TRP A 56 2.10 6.92 -1.39
C TRP A 56 0.89 6.55 -2.24
N PHE A 57 1.13 5.93 -3.40
CA PHE A 57 0.07 5.29 -4.16
C PHE A 57 -0.47 4.11 -3.36
N GLU A 58 -1.77 4.14 -3.11
CA GLU A 58 -2.51 3.08 -2.45
C GLU A 58 -3.22 2.26 -3.51
N ASP A 59 -2.79 1.01 -3.63
CA ASP A 59 -3.41 0.03 -4.50
C ASP A 59 -4.37 -0.80 -3.63
N ILE A 60 -5.64 -0.46 -3.79
CA ILE A 60 -6.73 -1.32 -3.40
C ILE A 60 -6.65 -2.55 -4.28
N ASP A 61 -6.32 -3.71 -3.70
CA ASP A 61 -6.34 -4.98 -4.43
C ASP A 61 -7.81 -5.29 -4.78
N ARG A 62 -8.34 -4.59 -5.79
CA ARG A 62 -9.58 -4.92 -6.48
C ARG A 62 -9.23 -6.09 -7.38
N THR A 63 -9.10 -7.27 -6.79
CA THR A 63 -9.00 -8.52 -7.56
C THR A 63 -10.29 -8.80 -8.36
N THR A 64 -11.24 -7.85 -8.42
CA THR A 64 -12.39 -7.83 -9.32
C THR A 64 -12.72 -6.40 -9.79
N GLN A 65 -12.21 -6.01 -10.96
CA GLN A 65 -13.05 -5.34 -11.95
C GLN A 65 -12.50 -5.59 -13.34
N THR A 66 -12.80 -6.78 -13.84
CA THR A 66 -12.97 -7.05 -15.27
C THR A 66 -14.10 -6.14 -15.78
N VAL A 67 -13.82 -5.36 -16.81
CA VAL A 67 -14.81 -4.91 -17.79
C VAL A 67 -14.16 -4.92 -19.15
#